data_AF-A0A098EPY2-F1
#
_entry.id   AF-A0A098EPY2-F1
#
_cell.length_a   1.000
_cell.length_b   1.000
_cell.length_c   1.000
_cell.angle_alpha   90.00
_cell.angle_beta   90.00
_cell.angle_gamma   90.00
#
_symmetry.space_group_name_H-M   'P 1'
#
loop_
_entity.id
_entity.type
_entity.pdbx_description
1 polymer ?
#
loop_
_entity_poly.entity_id
_entity_poly.type
_entity_poly.pdbx_seq_one_letter_code
_entity_poly.pdbx_strand_id
1 'polypeptide(L)'
;MDPSSIDLAIRFNEAKDRTSVSWVSDKMTQAKSYKEISAQQSVYDEIISKLLDDKSELEMLARQYKDLYEKVSISDDDIEYLQKTVAGAVRVLSSLGSTSSKNDGIDTDAIVQLINKDTLKTMQLLGFNYKEAIGEPLTEACANVIRKKLGGSKLAQQNPSKKSR
;
A
#
# COMPACT_ATOMS: atom_id res chain seq x y z
N MET A 1 11.71 12.62 2.99
CA MET A 1 10.25 12.84 3.01
C MET A 1 9.79 12.66 1.58
N ASP A 2 8.93 11.66 1.35
CA ASP A 2 8.39 11.37 0.02
C ASP A 2 7.58 12.59 -0.48
N PRO A 3 7.65 13.00 -1.77
CA PRO A 3 6.92 14.16 -2.28
C PRO A 3 5.41 14.12 -2.00
N SER A 4 4.83 12.92 -1.91
CA SER A 4 3.43 12.68 -1.55
C SER A 4 3.10 13.09 -0.11
N SER A 5 4.03 12.91 0.84
CA SER A 5 3.81 13.23 2.26
C SER A 5 3.75 14.74 2.52
N ILE A 6 4.48 15.52 1.72
CA ILE A 6 4.48 16.97 1.78
C ILE A 6 3.16 17.53 1.22
N ASP A 7 2.67 16.98 0.10
CA ASP A 7 1.39 17.38 -0.48
C ASP A 7 0.23 17.15 0.50
N LEU A 8 0.21 15.98 1.16
CA LEU A 8 -0.79 15.68 2.19
C LEU A 8 -0.74 16.68 3.35
N ALA A 9 0.46 17.08 3.78
CA ALA A 9 0.61 18.03 4.89
C ALA A 9 0.12 19.44 4.52
N ILE A 10 0.33 19.85 3.27
CA ILE A 10 -0.19 21.11 2.75
C ILE A 10 -1.71 21.08 2.73
N ARG A 11 -2.31 20.02 2.14
CA ARG A 11 -3.77 19.87 2.07
C ARG A 11 -4.42 19.80 3.45
N PHE A 12 -3.78 19.13 4.42
CA PHE A 12 -4.26 19.09 5.79
C PHE A 12 -4.38 20.49 6.40
N ASN A 13 -3.32 21.29 6.27
CA ASN A 13 -3.31 22.64 6.82
C ASN A 13 -4.34 23.52 6.11
N GLU A 14 -4.44 23.44 4.77
CA GLU A 14 -5.46 24.16 4.03
C GLU A 14 -6.88 23.83 4.48
N ALA A 15 -7.23 22.54 4.58
CA ALA A 15 -8.57 22.11 5.02
C ALA A 15 -8.88 22.57 6.45
N LYS A 16 -7.89 22.50 7.36
CA LYS A 16 -8.06 22.94 8.76
C LYS A 16 -8.28 24.45 8.87
N ASP A 17 -7.58 25.24 8.05
CA ASP A 17 -7.62 26.70 8.14
C ASP A 17 -8.88 27.28 7.47
N ARG A 18 -9.44 26.60 6.45
CA ARG A 18 -10.66 26.99 5.73
C ARG A 18 -11.91 27.07 6.63
N THR A 19 -12.09 26.12 7.53
CA THR A 19 -13.23 26.07 8.47
C THR A 19 -12.81 26.33 9.93
N SER A 20 -11.91 27.28 10.13
CA SER A 20 -11.50 27.71 11.47
C SER A 20 -12.68 28.23 12.32
N VAL A 21 -12.52 28.16 13.65
CA VAL A 21 -13.51 28.68 14.62
C VAL A 21 -13.80 30.17 14.38
N SER A 22 -12.78 30.95 13.99
CA SER A 22 -12.93 32.35 13.60
C SER A 22 -13.83 32.50 12.37
N TRP A 23 -13.62 31.69 11.32
CA TRP A 23 -14.45 31.73 10.12
C TRP A 23 -15.93 31.44 10.43
N VAL A 24 -16.20 30.42 11.26
CA VAL A 24 -17.56 30.09 11.71
C VAL A 24 -18.16 31.24 12.53
N SER A 25 -17.39 31.81 13.45
CA SER A 25 -17.83 32.93 14.29
C SER A 25 -18.17 34.19 13.48
N ASP A 26 -17.35 34.49 12.47
CA ASP A 26 -17.55 35.63 11.57
C ASP A 26 -18.83 35.43 10.74
N LYS A 27 -19.01 34.23 10.18
CA LYS A 27 -20.23 33.87 9.44
C LYS A 27 -21.47 33.86 10.34
N MET A 28 -21.36 33.40 11.58
CA MET A 28 -22.44 33.45 12.57
C MET A 28 -22.84 34.90 12.88
N THR A 29 -21.87 35.79 12.99
CA THR A 29 -22.10 37.22 13.22
C THR A 29 -22.75 37.87 11.99
N GLN A 30 -22.30 37.50 10.79
CA GLN A 30 -22.93 37.91 9.54
C GLN A 30 -24.40 37.45 9.46
N ALA A 31 -24.69 36.19 9.79
CA ALA A 31 -26.07 35.68 9.81
C ALA A 31 -26.95 36.51 10.77
N LYS A 32 -26.47 36.80 11.98
CA LYS A 32 -27.21 37.59 12.98
C LYS A 32 -27.46 39.04 12.56
N SER A 33 -26.69 39.58 11.60
CA SER A 33 -26.88 40.94 11.08
C SER A 33 -28.02 41.05 10.07
N TYR A 34 -28.41 39.94 9.43
CA TYR A 34 -29.50 39.93 8.47
C TYR A 34 -30.86 39.96 9.17
N LYS A 35 -31.77 40.77 8.62
CA LYS A 35 -33.17 40.85 9.10
C LYS A 35 -34.06 39.78 8.47
N GLU A 36 -33.75 39.38 7.24
CA GLU A 36 -34.52 38.39 6.49
C GLU A 36 -34.10 36.97 6.85
N ILE A 37 -35.07 36.11 7.18
CA ILE A 37 -34.83 34.71 7.58
C ILE A 37 -34.16 33.92 6.45
N SER A 38 -34.53 34.15 5.19
CA SER A 38 -33.94 33.43 4.05
C SER A 38 -32.45 33.73 3.88
N ALA A 39 -32.05 34.99 4.14
CA ALA A 39 -30.64 35.39 4.10
C ALA A 39 -29.85 34.75 5.26
N GLN A 40 -30.45 34.62 6.44
CA GLN A 40 -29.84 33.89 7.56
C GLN A 40 -29.66 32.40 7.23
N GLN A 41 -30.70 31.75 6.69
CA GLN A 41 -30.66 30.34 6.29
C GLN A 41 -29.56 30.07 5.27
N SER A 42 -29.43 30.92 4.25
CA SER A 42 -28.37 30.76 3.24
C SER A 42 -26.96 30.81 3.85
N VAL A 43 -26.72 31.61 4.89
CA VAL A 43 -25.42 31.63 5.59
C VAL A 43 -25.23 30.37 6.41
N TYR A 44 -26.26 29.89 7.12
CA TYR A 44 -26.18 28.63 7.86
C TYR A 44 -25.93 27.44 6.95
N ASP A 45 -26.58 27.39 5.78
CA ASP A 45 -26.35 26.35 4.77
C ASP A 45 -24.91 26.40 4.23
N GLU A 46 -24.34 27.59 4.04
CA GLU A 46 -22.93 27.74 3.66
C GLU A 46 -22.00 27.20 4.75
N ILE A 47 -22.25 27.53 6.02
CA ILE A 47 -21.47 27.04 7.16
C ILE A 47 -21.52 25.51 7.20
N ILE A 48 -22.73 24.93 7.14
CA ILE A 48 -22.95 23.49 7.22
C ILE A 48 -22.28 22.78 6.05
N SER A 49 -22.49 23.27 4.82
CA SER A 49 -21.96 22.63 3.61
C SER A 49 -20.44 22.62 3.63
N LYS A 50 -19.79 23.76 3.94
CA LYS A 50 -18.32 23.80 4.03
C LYS A 50 -17.76 22.93 5.14
N LEU A 51 -18.38 22.90 6.32
CA LEU A 51 -17.94 22.01 7.40
C LEU A 51 -18.05 20.53 7.02
N LEU A 52 -19.11 20.17 6.28
CA LEU A 52 -19.31 18.81 5.82
C LEU A 52 -18.28 18.42 4.75
N ASP A 53 -18.03 19.32 3.80
CA ASP A 53 -17.04 19.14 2.73
C ASP A 53 -15.63 18.99 3.31
N ASP A 54 -15.20 19.92 4.18
CA ASP A 54 -13.88 19.87 4.82
C ASP A 54 -13.74 18.61 5.69
N LYS A 55 -14.79 18.18 6.39
CA LYS A 55 -14.78 16.90 7.12
C LYS A 55 -14.52 15.72 6.17
N SER A 56 -15.23 15.66 5.04
CA SER A 56 -15.03 14.58 4.06
C SER A 56 -13.61 14.60 3.49
N GLU A 57 -13.06 15.78 3.23
CA GLU A 57 -11.69 15.95 2.76
C GLU A 57 -10.68 15.48 3.81
N LEU A 58 -10.86 15.86 5.08
CA LEU A 58 -10.01 15.43 6.20
C LEU A 58 -10.09 13.91 6.44
N GLU A 59 -11.27 13.30 6.32
CA GLU A 59 -11.42 11.84 6.42
C GLU A 59 -10.68 11.12 5.28
N MET A 60 -10.79 11.61 4.05
CA MET A 60 -10.05 11.09 2.91
C MET A 60 -8.53 11.23 3.12
N LEU A 61 -8.08 12.39 3.62
CA LEU A 61 -6.68 12.66 3.88
C LEU A 61 -6.12 11.77 4.99
N ALA A 62 -6.89 11.53 6.06
CA ALA A 62 -6.52 10.61 7.13
C ALA A 62 -6.34 9.17 6.62
N ARG A 63 -7.20 8.72 5.69
CA ARG A 63 -7.05 7.42 5.02
C ARG A 63 -5.75 7.36 4.22
N GLN A 64 -5.44 8.40 3.44
CA GLN A 64 -4.20 8.44 2.66
C GLN A 64 -2.94 8.46 3.55
N TYR A 65 -2.97 9.19 4.67
CA TYR A 65 -1.90 9.15 5.67
C TYR A 65 -1.74 7.75 6.27
N LYS A 66 -2.87 7.10 6.60
CA LYS A 66 -2.88 5.74 7.10
C LYS A 66 -2.28 4.76 6.09
N ASP A 67 -2.64 4.87 4.82
CA ASP A 67 -2.11 4.00 3.76
C ASP A 67 -0.59 4.20 3.57
N LEU A 68 -0.11 5.43 3.62
CA LEU A 68 1.34 5.71 3.58
C LEU A 68 2.06 5.10 4.78
N TYR A 69 1.46 5.16 5.97
CA TYR A 69 2.03 4.58 7.18
C TYR A 69 2.03 3.05 7.14
N GLU A 70 0.90 2.42 6.78
CA GLU A 70 0.75 0.96 6.66
C GLU A 70 1.58 0.36 5.52
N LYS A 71 1.94 1.16 4.51
CA LYS A 71 2.88 0.72 3.45
C LYS A 71 4.28 0.46 4.02
N VAL A 72 4.66 1.14 5.10
CA VAL A 72 6.03 1.10 5.65
C VAL A 72 6.09 0.32 6.96
N SER A 73 5.04 0.31 7.79
CA SER A 73 5.08 -0.34 9.10
C SER A 73 4.38 -1.69 9.12
N ILE A 74 5.11 -2.76 9.42
CA ILE A 74 4.55 -4.07 9.81
C ILE A 74 4.54 -4.13 11.34
N SER A 75 3.48 -4.71 11.94
CA SER A 75 3.40 -4.89 13.39
C SER A 75 4.37 -5.97 13.87
N ASP A 76 4.73 -5.97 15.16
CA ASP A 76 5.67 -6.94 15.73
C ASP A 76 5.24 -8.40 15.56
N ASP A 77 3.93 -8.65 15.62
CA ASP A 77 3.33 -9.97 15.42
C ASP A 77 3.36 -10.34 13.92
N ASP A 78 3.02 -9.39 13.05
CA ASP A 78 3.04 -9.58 11.60
C ASP A 78 4.46 -9.82 11.05
N ILE A 79 5.50 -9.23 11.67
CA ILE A 79 6.91 -9.50 11.33
C ILE A 79 7.25 -10.97 11.60
N GLU A 80 6.74 -11.54 12.69
CA GLU A 80 6.97 -12.94 13.02
C GLU A 80 6.26 -13.88 12.04
N TYR A 81 5.03 -13.54 11.65
CA TYR A 81 4.33 -14.26 10.57
C TYR A 81 5.04 -14.12 9.23
N LEU A 82 5.57 -12.95 8.91
CA LEU A 82 6.34 -12.71 7.68
C LEU A 82 7.60 -13.56 7.67
N GLN A 83 8.38 -13.58 8.76
CA GLN A 83 9.56 -14.43 8.88
C GLN A 83 9.21 -15.91 8.60
N LYS A 84 8.20 -16.44 9.28
CA LYS A 84 7.78 -17.85 9.12
C LYS A 84 7.30 -18.15 7.71
N THR A 85 6.50 -17.26 7.13
CA THR A 85 5.92 -17.42 5.79
C THR A 85 6.99 -17.34 4.71
N VAL A 86 7.88 -16.35 4.77
CA VAL A 86 8.95 -16.18 3.78
C VAL A 86 9.96 -17.32 3.89
N ALA A 87 10.35 -17.75 5.10
CA ALA A 87 11.22 -18.91 5.28
C ALA A 87 10.60 -20.19 4.70
N GLY A 88 9.30 -20.40 4.93
CA GLY A 88 8.55 -21.51 4.34
C GLY A 88 8.50 -21.45 2.81
N ALA A 89 8.20 -20.27 2.26
CA ALA A 89 8.10 -20.06 0.82
C ALA A 89 9.45 -20.26 0.11
N VAL A 90 10.56 -19.72 0.66
CA VAL A 90 11.92 -19.93 0.14
C VAL A 90 12.27 -21.42 0.12
N ARG A 91 11.94 -22.17 1.18
CA ARG A 91 12.18 -23.62 1.24
C ARG A 91 11.37 -24.38 0.19
N VAL A 92 10.08 -24.04 0.03
CA VAL A 92 9.20 -24.66 -0.98
C VAL A 92 9.70 -24.36 -2.39
N LEU A 93 9.97 -23.09 -2.71
CA LEU A 93 10.50 -22.67 -4.01
C LEU A 93 11.84 -23.34 -4.33
N SER A 94 12.74 -23.42 -3.35
CA SER A 94 14.04 -24.10 -3.52
C SER A 94 13.86 -25.59 -3.80
N SER A 95 12.97 -26.27 -3.06
CA SER A 95 12.66 -27.68 -3.30
C SER A 95 11.99 -27.93 -4.66
N LEU A 96 11.21 -26.96 -5.16
CA LEU A 96 10.46 -27.09 -6.41
C LEU A 96 11.30 -26.70 -7.65
N GLY A 97 12.29 -25.82 -7.47
CA GLY A 97 13.29 -25.43 -8.46
C GLY A 97 14.49 -26.36 -8.58
N SER A 98 14.68 -27.28 -7.63
CA SER A 98 15.75 -28.30 -7.62
C SER A 98 15.52 -29.43 -8.63
N THR A 99 15.31 -29.11 -9.90
CA THR A 99 15.48 -30.05 -11.01
C THR A 99 16.78 -29.71 -11.72
N SER A 100 17.83 -30.49 -11.39
CA SER A 100 19.18 -30.48 -11.99
C SER A 100 20.22 -29.61 -11.27
N SER A 101 21.34 -30.26 -10.93
CA SER A 101 22.58 -29.73 -10.38
C SER A 101 22.58 -29.39 -8.88
N LYS A 102 22.94 -30.43 -8.10
CA LYS A 102 23.64 -30.26 -6.81
C LYS A 102 24.86 -29.38 -7.07
N ASN A 103 24.95 -28.21 -6.43
CA ASN A 103 26.19 -27.49 -6.05
C ASN A 103 26.28 -25.96 -6.32
N ASP A 104 25.27 -25.28 -6.88
CA ASP A 104 25.30 -23.80 -7.02
C ASP A 104 24.16 -23.09 -6.27
N GLY A 105 23.43 -23.81 -5.41
CA GLY A 105 22.28 -23.28 -4.70
C GLY A 105 22.70 -22.31 -3.61
N ILE A 106 22.28 -21.05 -3.74
CA ILE A 106 22.30 -20.06 -2.66
C ILE A 106 21.87 -20.74 -1.36
N ASP A 107 22.70 -20.60 -0.31
CA ASP A 107 22.43 -21.27 0.96
C ASP A 107 21.11 -20.74 1.53
N THR A 108 20.07 -21.57 1.40
CA THR A 108 18.72 -21.22 1.83
C THR A 108 18.68 -20.90 3.32
N ASP A 109 19.61 -21.45 4.11
CA ASP A 109 19.72 -21.15 5.53
C ASP A 109 20.26 -19.74 5.78
N ALA A 110 21.22 -19.28 4.96
CA ALA A 110 21.73 -17.91 5.02
C ALA A 110 20.65 -16.87 4.68
N ILE A 111 19.79 -17.16 3.68
CA ILE A 111 18.63 -16.30 3.37
C ILE A 111 17.65 -16.28 4.55
N VAL A 112 17.35 -17.44 5.16
CA VAL A 112 16.42 -17.52 6.30
C VAL A 112 16.96 -16.77 7.52
N GLN A 113 18.27 -16.83 7.77
CA GLN A 113 18.92 -16.10 8.86
C GLN A 113 18.88 -14.57 8.67
N LEU A 114 18.97 -14.09 7.42
CA LEU A 114 18.82 -12.67 7.08
C LEU A 114 17.39 -12.14 7.28
N ILE A 115 16.40 -13.04 7.31
CA ILE A 115 14.96 -12.70 7.46
C ILE A 115 14.55 -12.87 8.94
N ASN A 116 15.48 -12.73 9.89
CA ASN A 116 15.17 -12.78 11.31
C ASN A 116 14.38 -11.53 11.76
N LYS A 117 13.57 -11.69 12.82
CA LYS A 117 12.72 -10.63 13.39
C LYS A 117 13.48 -9.32 13.66
N ASP A 118 14.69 -9.39 14.20
CA ASP A 118 15.46 -8.20 14.57
C ASP A 118 16.01 -7.46 13.34
N THR A 119 16.37 -8.18 12.28
CA THR A 119 16.84 -7.64 11.00
C THR A 119 15.70 -6.99 10.26
N LEU A 120 14.52 -7.63 10.25
CA LEU A 120 13.31 -7.03 9.70
C LEU A 120 12.90 -5.79 10.51
N LYS A 121 12.94 -5.81 11.85
CA LYS A 121 12.63 -4.60 12.63
C LYS A 121 13.60 -3.45 12.36
N THR A 122 14.89 -3.74 12.29
CA THR A 122 15.92 -2.70 12.04
C THR A 122 15.81 -2.15 10.62
N MET A 123 15.59 -2.98 9.61
CA MET A 123 15.33 -2.52 8.24
C MET A 123 14.04 -1.68 8.15
N GLN A 124 12.99 -2.02 8.90
CA GLN A 124 11.77 -1.23 8.97
C GLN A 124 12.03 0.18 9.51
N LEU A 125 12.83 0.29 10.58
CA LEU A 125 13.23 1.57 11.16
C LEU A 125 14.07 2.42 10.19
N LEU A 126 14.78 1.77 9.26
CA LEU A 126 15.52 2.42 8.19
C LEU A 126 14.63 2.79 6.97
N GLY A 127 13.32 2.49 7.03
CA GLY A 127 12.35 2.82 5.99
C GLY A 127 12.21 1.76 4.89
N PHE A 128 12.58 0.52 5.16
CA PHE A 128 12.50 -0.57 4.18
C PHE A 128 11.04 -0.99 3.91
N ASN A 129 10.63 -1.01 2.64
CA ASN A 129 9.28 -1.41 2.21
C ASN A 129 9.22 -2.92 1.90
N TYR A 130 8.76 -3.73 2.85
CA TYR A 130 8.68 -5.19 2.70
C TYR A 130 7.72 -5.67 1.63
N LYS A 131 6.63 -4.94 1.36
CA LYS A 131 5.65 -5.34 0.35
C LYS A 131 6.28 -5.37 -1.04
N GLU A 132 7.08 -4.35 -1.35
CA GLU A 132 7.79 -4.19 -2.62
C GLU A 132 9.07 -5.05 -2.66
N ALA A 133 9.89 -5.02 -1.61
CA ALA A 133 11.19 -5.67 -1.63
C ALA A 133 11.16 -7.20 -1.44
N ILE A 134 10.11 -7.75 -0.80
CA ILE A 134 9.97 -9.19 -0.55
C ILE A 134 8.66 -9.74 -1.12
N GLY A 135 7.54 -9.06 -0.87
CA GLY A 135 6.21 -9.55 -1.25
C GLY A 135 6.03 -9.72 -2.76
N GLU A 136 6.33 -8.69 -3.55
CA GLU A 136 6.20 -8.70 -4.99
C GLU A 136 7.14 -9.74 -5.67
N PRO A 137 8.46 -9.77 -5.38
CA PRO A 137 9.35 -10.80 -5.91
C PRO A 137 8.93 -12.22 -5.54
N LEU A 138 8.45 -12.44 -4.32
CA LEU A 138 7.99 -13.76 -3.89
C LEU A 138 6.72 -14.19 -4.62
N THR A 139 5.80 -13.25 -4.86
CA THR A 139 4.57 -13.49 -5.64
C THR A 139 4.91 -13.85 -7.08
N GLU A 140 5.84 -13.12 -7.70
CA GLU A 140 6.30 -13.39 -9.07
C GLU A 140 7.01 -14.76 -9.16
N ALA A 141 7.90 -15.06 -8.22
CA ALA A 141 8.59 -16.35 -8.15
C ALA A 141 7.58 -17.51 -8.02
N CYS A 142 6.59 -17.38 -7.14
CA CYS A 142 5.51 -18.36 -6.99
C CYS A 142 4.71 -18.51 -8.28
N ALA A 143 4.27 -17.41 -8.90
CA ALA A 143 3.52 -17.43 -10.14
C ALA A 143 4.32 -18.09 -11.29
N ASN A 144 5.62 -17.80 -11.39
CA ASN A 144 6.51 -18.38 -12.38
C ASN A 144 6.69 -19.89 -12.18
N VAL A 145 6.84 -20.34 -10.94
CA VAL A 145 6.95 -21.77 -10.62
C VAL A 145 5.65 -22.51 -10.89
N ILE A 146 4.51 -21.95 -10.50
CA ILE A 146 3.17 -22.47 -10.82
C ILE A 146 3.01 -22.56 -12.34
N ARG A 147 3.33 -21.51 -13.09
CA ARG A 147 3.23 -21.49 -14.56
C ARG A 147 4.12 -22.54 -15.22
N LYS A 148 5.35 -22.73 -14.73
CA LYS A 148 6.27 -23.76 -15.25
C LYS A 148 5.80 -25.20 -14.94
N LYS A 149 5.14 -25.43 -13.81
CA LYS A 149 4.68 -26.77 -13.38
C LYS A 149 3.27 -27.13 -13.86
N LEU A 150 2.34 -26.16 -13.90
CA LEU A 150 0.93 -26.36 -14.29
C LEU A 150 0.62 -25.89 -15.72
N GLY A 151 1.34 -24.89 -16.25
CA GLY A 151 1.16 -24.36 -17.61
C GLY A 151 1.83 -25.17 -18.72
N GLY A 152 2.42 -26.33 -18.39
CA GLY A 152 3.10 -27.23 -19.33
C GLY A 152 2.17 -28.05 -20.24
N SER A 153 0.99 -27.56 -20.59
CA SER A 153 0.09 -28.23 -21.55
C SER A 153 -0.59 -27.22 -22.48
N LYS A 154 -0.19 -27.30 -23.75
CA LYS A 154 -0.77 -26.70 -24.97
C LYS A 154 -0.49 -25.21 -25.23
N LEU A 155 0.48 -24.96 -26.11
CA LEU A 155 0.33 -24.15 -27.34
C LEU A 155 1.62 -24.24 -28.17
N ALA A 156 1.59 -25.10 -29.20
CA ALA A 156 2.30 -25.02 -30.50
C ALA A 156 2.68 -26.41 -31.05
N GLN A 157 1.67 -27.19 -31.45
CA GLN A 157 1.85 -28.16 -32.52
C GLN A 157 0.70 -27.94 -33.50
N GLN A 158 0.98 -27.20 -34.57
CA GLN A 158 0.28 -27.28 -35.84
C GLN A 158 1.05 -26.52 -36.92
N ASN A 159 1.73 -27.27 -37.78
CA ASN A 159 1.71 -26.95 -39.20
C ASN A 159 1.81 -28.25 -40.00
N PRO A 160 0.75 -28.67 -40.72
CA PRO A 160 0.82 -29.82 -41.60
C PRO A 160 1.28 -29.41 -43.01
N SER A 161 2.13 -30.26 -43.59
CA SER A 161 2.30 -30.54 -45.03
C SER A 161 2.98 -29.51 -45.96
N LYS A 162 4.11 -29.92 -46.57
CA LYS A 162 4.29 -29.86 -48.03
C LYS A 162 5.29 -30.92 -48.57
N LYS A 163 4.67 -31.93 -49.17
CA LYS A 163 5.05 -32.81 -50.31
C LYS A 163 6.40 -33.53 -50.37
N SER A 164 6.29 -34.86 -50.29
CA SER A 164 7.12 -35.86 -50.95
C SER A 164 6.99 -35.77 -52.48
N ARG A 165 8.13 -36.01 -53.15
CA ARG A 165 8.40 -36.62 -54.47
C ARG A 165 7.33 -36.55 -55.54
#